data_AF-A0A9Q9Y2R7-F1
#
_entry.id   AF-A0A9Q9Y2R7-F1
#
_cell.length_a   1.000
_cell.length_b   1.000
_cell.length_c   1.000
_cell.angle_alpha   90.00
_cell.angle_beta   90.00
_cell.angle_gamma   90.00
#
_symmetry.space_group_name_H-M   'P 1'
#
loop_
_entity.id
_entity.type
_entity.pdbx_description
1 polymer ?
#
loop_
_entity_poly.entity_id
_entity_poly.type
_entity_poly.pdbx_seq_one_letter_code
_entity_poly.pdbx_strand_id
1 'polypeptide(L)'
;MDQELARQLVELGHKGSSLEREEFETSKAAAEASRLASESQQKKLASIGKELKDNFLRALAEREEANRSGEMTSIIFIRVQNSHEQEISGYIDYSHQLKFEDFKPYFSRKKRLMPKPTEGKPTYIMTHA
;
A
#
# COMPACT_ATOMS: atom_id res chain seq x y z
N MET A 1 23.04 -16.08 13.37
CA MET A 1 23.10 -17.50 13.00
C MET A 1 21.71 -17.85 12.49
N ASP A 2 21.50 -17.42 11.26
CA ASP A 2 20.22 -17.15 10.62
C ASP A 2 19.64 -18.47 10.12
N GLN A 3 18.87 -19.12 10.99
CA GLN A 3 18.24 -20.41 10.71
C GLN A 3 17.20 -20.33 9.57
N GLU A 4 16.72 -19.13 9.27
CA GLU A 4 15.78 -18.88 8.18
C GLU A 4 16.48 -18.90 6.80
N LEU A 5 17.73 -18.41 6.75
CA LEU A 5 18.54 -18.37 5.53
C LEU A 5 18.99 -19.77 5.10
N ALA A 6 19.26 -20.65 6.07
CA ALA A 6 19.66 -22.03 5.82
C ALA A 6 18.52 -22.89 5.26
N ARG A 7 17.25 -22.58 5.59
CA ARG A 7 16.09 -23.34 5.09
C ARG A 7 15.82 -23.08 3.62
N GLN A 8 16.01 -21.85 3.15
CA GLN A 8 15.82 -21.50 1.73
C GLN A 8 16.88 -22.10 0.80
N LEU A 9 18.10 -22.32 1.29
CA LEU A 9 19.19 -22.93 0.51
C LEU A 9 19.04 -24.44 0.30
N VAL A 10 18.29 -25.12 1.16
CA VAL A 10 18.09 -26.59 1.09
C VAL A 10 16.96 -26.99 0.14
N GLU A 11 15.94 -26.13 -0.03
CA GLU A 11 14.78 -26.42 -0.90
C GLU A 11 15.09 -26.31 -2.40
N LEU A 12 16.16 -25.59 -2.77
CA LEU A 12 16.66 -25.48 -4.13
C LEU A 12 17.88 -26.39 -4.32
N GLY A 13 17.61 -27.69 -4.40
CA GLY A 13 18.61 -28.69 -4.80
C GLY A 13 19.11 -28.44 -6.22
N HIS A 14 20.11 -27.59 -6.38
CA HIS A 14 20.83 -27.43 -7.64
C HIS A 14 22.30 -27.79 -7.45
N LYS A 15 22.59 -29.06 -7.75
CA LYS A 15 23.92 -29.51 -8.16
C LYS A 15 24.30 -28.72 -9.40
N GLY A 16 25.48 -28.10 -9.33
CA GLY A 16 25.83 -26.98 -10.19
C GLY A 16 26.05 -27.30 -11.65
N SER A 17 26.18 -26.23 -12.43
CA SER A 17 27.13 -26.16 -13.53
C SER A 17 27.43 -24.70 -13.85
N SER A 18 28.68 -24.45 -14.19
CA SER A 18 29.36 -23.16 -14.15
C SER A 18 28.97 -22.21 -15.29
N LEU A 19 27.73 -21.70 -15.31
CA LEU A 19 27.27 -20.70 -16.30
C LEU A 19 26.34 -19.61 -15.72
N GLU A 20 26.21 -19.48 -14.39
CA GLU A 20 25.11 -18.70 -13.80
C GLU A 20 25.47 -17.29 -13.30
N ARG A 21 26.73 -16.84 -13.42
CA ARG A 21 27.12 -15.51 -12.89
C ARG A 21 26.49 -14.35 -13.64
N GLU A 22 26.40 -14.44 -14.97
CA GLU A 22 25.85 -13.35 -15.78
C GLU A 22 24.32 -13.28 -15.65
N GLU A 23 23.64 -14.43 -15.62
CA GLU A 23 22.19 -14.48 -15.41
C GLU A 23 21.79 -14.06 -13.99
N PHE A 24 22.57 -14.41 -12.96
CA PHE A 24 22.31 -13.99 -11.59
C PHE A 24 22.48 -12.48 -11.41
N GLU A 25 23.53 -11.87 -11.98
CA GLU A 25 23.71 -10.42 -11.97
C GLU A 25 22.66 -9.71 -12.83
N THR A 26 22.25 -10.28 -13.97
CA THR A 26 21.18 -9.70 -14.80
C THR A 26 19.83 -9.76 -14.08
N SER A 27 19.54 -10.84 -13.36
CA SER A 27 18.31 -11.00 -12.58
C SER A 27 18.32 -10.11 -11.33
N LYS A 28 19.47 -9.96 -10.66
CA LYS A 28 19.66 -9.02 -9.55
C LYS A 28 19.54 -7.56 -10.00
N ALA A 29 20.15 -7.20 -11.13
CA ALA A 29 20.05 -5.88 -11.73
C ALA A 29 18.63 -5.59 -12.24
N ALA A 30 17.92 -6.58 -12.78
CA ALA A 30 16.51 -6.44 -13.17
C ALA A 30 15.59 -6.28 -11.95
N ALA A 31 15.89 -6.97 -10.84
CA ALA A 31 15.17 -6.81 -9.57
C ALA A 31 15.43 -5.43 -8.95
N GLU A 32 16.68 -4.94 -8.95
CA GLU A 32 17.01 -3.58 -8.49
C GLU A 32 16.46 -2.49 -9.41
N ALA A 33 16.54 -2.66 -10.74
CA ALA A 33 15.97 -1.73 -11.70
C ALA A 33 14.44 -1.69 -11.61
N SER A 34 13.79 -2.82 -11.31
CA SER A 34 12.34 -2.85 -11.03
C SER A 34 12.00 -2.15 -9.72
N ARG A 35 12.85 -2.28 -8.69
CA ARG A 35 12.71 -1.53 -7.43
C ARG A 35 12.84 -0.02 -7.67
N LEU A 36 13.88 0.40 -8.38
CA LEU A 36 14.15 1.81 -8.71
C LEU A 36 13.10 2.38 -9.68
N ALA A 37 12.58 1.58 -10.61
CA ALA A 37 11.47 1.95 -11.51
C ALA A 37 10.16 2.14 -10.74
N SER A 38 9.90 1.30 -9.74
CA SER A 38 8.74 1.46 -8.83
C SER A 38 8.90 2.70 -7.93
N GLU A 39 10.11 2.98 -7.44
CA GLU A 39 10.44 4.17 -6.64
C GLU A 39 10.36 5.47 -7.48
N SER A 40 10.66 5.41 -8.78
CA SER A 40 10.63 6.58 -9.68
C SER A 40 9.25 6.88 -10.27
N GLN A 41 8.38 5.88 -10.48
CA GLN A 41 6.96 6.10 -10.78
C GLN A 41 6.19 6.73 -9.59
N GLN A 42 6.71 6.61 -8.36
CA GLN A 42 6.10 7.15 -7.13
C GLN A 42 6.30 8.66 -6.91
N LYS A 43 7.07 9.37 -7.74
CA LYS A 43 7.54 10.76 -7.49
C LYS A 43 6.49 11.86 -7.43
N LYS A 44 5.22 11.61 -7.75
CA LYS A 44 4.16 12.62 -7.58
C LYS A 44 3.15 12.15 -6.53
N LEU A 45 3.25 12.74 -5.33
CA LEU A 45 2.24 12.60 -4.28
C LEU A 45 0.87 12.95 -4.87
N ALA A 46 -0.14 12.16 -4.53
CA ALA A 46 -1.50 12.32 -5.03
C ALA A 46 -2.16 13.61 -4.50
N SER A 47 -1.69 14.10 -3.36
CA SER A 47 -2.11 15.35 -2.73
C SER A 47 -1.54 16.63 -3.38
N ILE A 48 -0.45 16.55 -4.16
CA ILE A 48 0.20 17.73 -4.75
C ILE A 48 -0.78 18.50 -5.65
N GLY A 49 -0.85 19.81 -5.42
CA GLY A 49 -1.67 20.74 -6.22
C GLY A 49 -3.17 20.58 -6.01
N LYS A 50 -3.60 19.95 -4.91
CA LYS A 50 -5.02 19.82 -4.53
C LYS A 50 -5.38 20.85 -3.46
N GLU A 51 -6.52 21.51 -3.63
CA GLU A 51 -7.09 22.38 -2.60
C GLU A 51 -7.80 21.53 -1.53
N LEU A 52 -7.09 21.23 -0.46
CA LEU A 52 -7.59 20.41 0.63
C LEU A 52 -8.22 21.29 1.72
N LYS A 53 -9.49 21.65 1.53
CA LYS A 53 -10.27 22.39 2.55
C LYS A 53 -10.68 21.54 3.75
N ASP A 54 -10.68 20.22 3.57
CA ASP A 54 -11.15 19.28 4.57
C ASP A 54 -10.00 18.85 5.49
N ASN A 55 -10.26 18.83 6.81
CA ASN A 55 -9.26 18.48 7.81
C ASN A 55 -8.74 17.05 7.63
N PHE A 56 -9.63 16.11 7.29
CA PHE A 56 -9.26 14.72 7.08
C PHE A 56 -8.38 14.57 5.84
N LEU A 57 -8.75 15.19 4.71
CA LEU A 57 -7.91 15.15 3.51
C LEU A 57 -6.55 15.83 3.71
N ARG A 58 -6.49 16.95 4.44
CA ARG A 58 -5.22 17.60 4.79
C ARG A 58 -4.33 16.67 5.61
N ALA A 59 -4.91 16.02 6.63
CA ALA A 59 -4.22 15.04 7.45
C ALA A 59 -3.69 13.85 6.64
N LEU A 60 -4.42 13.39 5.62
CA LEU A 60 -3.92 12.33 4.72
C LEU A 60 -2.76 12.81 3.84
N ALA A 61 -2.82 14.04 3.35
CA ALA A 61 -1.78 14.61 2.50
C ALA A 61 -0.47 14.80 3.26
N GLU A 62 -0.53 15.36 4.47
CA GLU A 62 0.63 15.54 5.35
C GLU A 62 1.33 14.22 5.67
N ARG A 63 0.57 13.11 5.69
CA ARG A 63 1.08 11.78 6.00
C ARG A 63 1.43 10.96 4.76
N GLU A 64 1.12 11.44 3.56
CA GLU A 64 1.20 10.63 2.34
C GLU A 64 2.64 10.18 2.04
N GLU A 65 3.60 11.11 2.09
CA GLU A 65 5.00 10.84 1.77
C GLU A 65 5.61 9.83 2.73
N ALA A 66 5.52 10.08 4.04
CA ALA A 66 6.05 9.18 5.06
C ALA A 66 5.36 7.80 5.07
N ASN A 67 4.08 7.70 4.67
CA ASN A 67 3.43 6.39 4.48
C ASN A 67 3.89 5.68 3.21
N ARG A 68 4.25 6.41 2.14
CA ARG A 68 4.81 5.81 0.92
C ARG A 68 6.25 5.34 1.11
N SER A 69 7.08 6.12 1.81
CA SER A 69 8.48 5.78 2.10
C SER A 69 8.60 4.66 3.14
N GLY A 70 7.55 4.41 3.93
CA GLY A 70 7.55 3.41 5.01
C GLY A 70 8.10 3.94 6.33
N GLU A 71 8.40 5.23 6.44
CA GLU A 71 8.81 5.90 7.69
C GLU A 71 7.67 5.98 8.70
N MET A 72 6.42 5.96 8.23
CA MET A 72 5.21 5.95 9.05
C MET A 72 4.22 4.91 8.53
N THR A 73 3.48 4.30 9.45
CA THR A 73 2.28 3.54 9.13
C THR A 73 1.07 4.21 9.79
N SER A 74 -0.01 4.39 9.03
CA SER A 74 -1.23 5.04 9.51
C SER A 74 -2.42 4.10 9.33
N ILE A 75 -3.08 3.76 10.44
CA ILE A 75 -4.37 3.07 10.42
C ILE A 75 -5.48 4.12 10.58
N ILE A 76 -6.42 4.15 9.65
CA ILE A 76 -7.50 5.13 9.62
C ILE A 76 -8.81 4.41 9.91
N PHE A 77 -9.54 4.88 10.92
CA PHE A 77 -10.94 4.48 11.12
C PHE A 77 -11.84 5.32 10.22
N ILE A 78 -12.69 4.66 9.44
CA ILE A 78 -13.66 5.28 8.55
C ILE A 78 -15.06 4.89 9.01
N ARG A 79 -15.95 5.88 9.12
CA ARG A 79 -17.39 5.72 9.33
C ARG A 79 -18.11 6.48 8.22
N VAL A 80 -18.88 5.77 7.41
CA VAL A 80 -19.58 6.32 6.25
C VAL A 80 -20.98 5.78 6.17
N GLN A 81 -21.95 6.65 5.87
CA GLN A 81 -23.28 6.21 5.48
C GLN A 81 -23.29 5.88 3.97
N ASN A 82 -23.79 4.71 3.62
CA ASN A 82 -23.97 4.27 2.24
C ASN A 82 -25.26 4.86 1.63
N SER A 83 -25.53 4.57 0.36
CA SER A 83 -26.75 5.02 -0.33
C SER A 83 -28.04 4.42 0.21
N HIS A 84 -27.95 3.35 1.02
CA HIS A 84 -29.07 2.68 1.67
C HIS A 84 -29.26 3.16 3.12
N GLU A 85 -28.66 4.29 3.48
CA GLU A 85 -28.70 4.87 4.83
C GLU A 85 -28.09 3.98 5.93
N GLN A 86 -27.38 2.93 5.55
CA GLN A 86 -26.68 2.07 6.49
C GLN A 86 -25.34 2.68 6.82
N GLU A 87 -25.00 2.60 8.09
CA GLU A 87 -23.69 3.03 8.55
C GLU A 87 -22.70 1.88 8.39
N ILE A 88 -21.68 2.14 7.59
CA ILE A 88 -20.55 1.24 7.38
C ILE A 88 -19.35 1.84 8.10
N SER A 89 -18.75 1.06 9.01
CA SER A 89 -17.52 1.46 9.67
C SER A 89 -16.46 0.38 9.62
N GLY A 90 -15.20 0.80 9.63
CA GLY A 90 -14.06 -0.10 9.60
C GLY A 90 -12.73 0.62 9.54
N TYR A 91 -11.66 -0.15 9.67
CA TYR A 91 -10.29 0.35 9.62
C TYR A 91 -9.68 0.08 8.25
N ILE A 92 -8.91 1.04 7.75
CA ILE A 92 -8.04 0.86 6.60
C ILE A 92 -6.58 1.06 7.01
N ASP A 93 -5.69 0.39 6.31
CA ASP A 93 -4.25 0.64 6.38
C ASP A 93 -3.86 1.58 5.24
N TYR A 94 -3.46 2.80 5.58
CA TYR A 94 -3.17 3.84 4.60
C TYR A 94 -1.90 3.54 3.80
N SER A 95 -0.83 3.10 4.45
CA SER A 95 0.44 2.78 3.79
C SER A 95 0.27 1.58 2.86
N HIS A 96 -0.52 0.59 3.28
CA HIS A 96 -0.87 -0.53 2.42
C HIS A 96 -1.67 -0.07 1.20
N GLN A 97 -2.73 0.73 1.39
CA GLN A 97 -3.57 1.17 0.27
C GLN A 97 -2.81 2.05 -0.72
N LEU A 98 -1.90 2.91 -0.26
CA LEU A 98 -1.08 3.77 -1.13
C LEU A 98 -0.19 2.98 -2.12
N LYS A 99 0.11 1.70 -1.83
CA LYS A 99 0.88 0.82 -2.72
C LYS A 99 0.06 0.23 -3.86
N PHE A 100 -1.24 0.00 -3.63
CA PHE A 100 -2.10 -0.76 -4.55
C PHE A 100 -3.21 0.09 -5.21
N GLU A 101 -3.42 1.33 -4.76
CA GLU A 101 -4.49 2.18 -5.26
C GLU A 101 -4.02 3.61 -5.57
N ASP A 102 -4.56 4.21 -6.63
CA ASP A 102 -4.31 5.63 -6.93
C ASP A 102 -5.14 6.52 -5.98
N PHE A 103 -4.46 7.37 -5.22
CA PHE A 103 -5.12 8.24 -4.24
C PHE A 103 -5.60 9.59 -4.79
N LYS A 104 -5.23 9.95 -6.03
CA LYS A 104 -5.64 11.22 -6.67
C LYS A 104 -7.15 11.44 -6.70
N PRO A 105 -8.02 10.44 -6.98
CA PRO A 105 -9.46 10.64 -6.99
C PRO A 105 -10.03 10.92 -5.58
N TYR A 106 -9.41 10.43 -4.50
CA TYR A 106 -9.84 10.74 -3.13
C TYR A 106 -9.50 12.17 -2.75
N PHE A 107 -8.26 12.61 -3.00
CA PHE A 107 -7.86 14.01 -2.78
C PHE A 107 -8.62 15.00 -3.67
N SER A 108 -9.10 14.54 -4.84
CA SER A 108 -9.95 15.33 -5.74
C SER A 108 -11.45 15.24 -5.40
N ARG A 109 -11.84 14.53 -4.32
CA ARG A 109 -13.23 14.29 -3.90
C ARG A 109 -14.12 13.62 -4.96
N LYS A 110 -13.51 13.00 -5.97
CA LYS A 110 -14.21 12.23 -7.02
C LYS A 110 -14.56 10.82 -6.54
N LYS A 111 -13.86 10.32 -5.52
CA LYS A 111 -14.10 9.02 -4.90
C LYS A 111 -14.15 9.20 -3.38
N ARG A 112 -15.08 8.53 -2.71
CA ARG A 112 -15.16 8.47 -1.24
C ARG A 112 -14.31 7.31 -0.74
N LEU A 113 -13.55 7.55 0.32
CA LEU A 113 -12.81 6.49 1.00
C LEU A 113 -13.80 5.64 1.79
N MET A 114 -13.79 4.34 1.58
CA MET A 114 -14.68 3.39 2.24
C MET A 114 -13.85 2.33 2.96
N PRO A 115 -14.31 1.82 4.11
CA PRO A 115 -13.71 0.64 4.70
C PRO A 115 -13.84 -0.51 3.70
N LYS A 116 -12.71 -1.08 3.28
CA LYS A 116 -12.71 -2.28 2.44
C LYS A 116 -12.75 -3.50 3.36
N PRO A 117 -13.55 -4.54 3.03
CA PRO A 117 -13.41 -5.82 3.68
C PRO A 117 -11.98 -6.30 3.38
N THR A 118 -11.11 -6.21 4.38
CA THR A 118 -9.77 -6.77 4.32
C THR A 118 -9.88 -8.12 4.97
N GLU A 119 -9.36 -9.18 4.34
CA GLU A 119 -9.32 -10.51 4.95
C GLU A 119 -8.75 -10.39 6.38
N GLY A 120 -9.58 -10.66 7.39
CA GLY A 120 -9.22 -10.56 8.81
C GLY A 120 -9.58 -9.26 9.55
N LYS A 121 -10.13 -8.21 8.91
CA LYS A 121 -10.70 -7.04 9.62
C LYS A 121 -12.21 -6.92 9.41
N PRO A 122 -13.03 -6.98 10.48
CA PRO A 122 -14.47 -6.85 10.35
C PRO A 122 -14.84 -5.45 9.85
N THR A 123 -15.68 -5.41 8.81
CA THR A 123 -16.44 -4.21 8.44
C THR A 123 -17.79 -4.31 9.14
N TYR A 124 -18.13 -3.31 9.95
CA TYR A 124 -19.38 -3.28 10.68
C TYR A 124 -20.42 -2.54 9.85
N ILE A 125 -21.55 -3.20 9.60
CA ILE A 125 -22.74 -2.60 8.96
C ILE A 125 -23.81 -2.49 10.04
N MET A 126 -24.11 -1.28 10.47
CA MET A 126 -25.20 -0.99 11.40
C MET A 126 -26.42 -0.58 10.57
N THR A 127 -27.50 -1.36 10.68
CA THR A 127 -28.80 -1.03 10.08
C THR A 127 -29.70 -0.49 11.19
N HIS A 128 -30.23 0.72 11.03
CA HIS A 128 -31.23 1.27 11.95
C HIS A 128 -32.58 0.61 11.60
N ALA A 129 -33.22 -0.02 12.59
CA ALA A 129 -34.54 -0.66 12.48
C ALA A 129 -35.68 0.33 12.78
#